data_AF-A0A0G1IVH5-F1
#
_entry.id   AF-A0A0G1IVH5-F1
#
_cell.length_a   1.000
_cell.length_b   1.000
_cell.length_c   1.000
_cell.angle_alpha   90.00
_cell.angle_beta   90.00
_cell.angle_gamma   90.00
#
_symmetry.space_group_name_H-M   'P 1'
#
loop_
_entity.id
_entity.type
_entity.pdbx_description
1 polymer ?
#
loop_
_entity_poly.entity_id
_entity_poly.type
_entity_poly.pdbx_seq_one_letter_code
_entity_poly.pdbx_strand_id
1 'polypeptide(L)'
;MNTTRTSLFYMANLGSEVSRALLEYEKEDFEKMRNSIMRAKNIIVKIEECPEMKGRTGELEILKSIIEDLNQKKFELNKDQFLDYFSPFAIRLMSL
;
A
#
# COMPACT_ATOMS: atom_id res chain seq x y z
N MET A 1 -10.15 -25.10 7.42
CA MET A 1 -8.81 -24.47 7.36
C MET A 1 -8.87 -23.17 8.13
N ASN A 2 -8.06 -22.99 9.18
CA ASN A 2 -7.84 -21.65 9.73
C ASN A 2 -7.05 -20.89 8.67
N THR A 3 -7.73 -20.04 7.90
CA THR A 3 -7.09 -19.10 6.97
C THR A 3 -6.44 -17.99 7.80
N THR A 4 -5.35 -18.32 8.49
CA THR A 4 -4.54 -17.33 9.18
C THR A 4 -4.03 -16.36 8.12
N ARG A 5 -4.58 -15.15 8.11
CA ARG A 5 -4.15 -14.08 7.21
C ARG A 5 -2.78 -13.64 7.71
N THR A 6 -1.74 -14.01 6.98
CA THR A 6 -0.35 -13.63 7.26
C THR A 6 -0.08 -12.20 6.80
N SER A 7 1.03 -11.60 7.25
CA SER A 7 1.54 -10.33 6.68
C SER A 7 1.56 -10.35 5.15
N LEU A 8 1.96 -11.48 4.54
CA LEU A 8 1.95 -11.67 3.08
C LEU A 8 0.56 -11.50 2.45
N PHE A 9 -0.48 -12.06 3.07
CA PHE A 9 -1.87 -11.88 2.60
C PHE A 9 -2.27 -10.40 2.61
N TYR A 10 -1.97 -9.69 3.69
CA TYR A 10 -2.28 -8.27 3.78
C TYR A 10 -1.46 -7.45 2.79
N MET A 11 -0.20 -7.80 2.53
CA MET A 11 0.64 -7.12 1.55
C MET A 11 0.13 -7.26 0.11
N ALA A 12 -0.31 -8.45 -0.28
CA ALA A 12 -0.91 -8.64 -1.61
C ALA A 12 -2.16 -7.75 -1.78
N ASN A 13 -3.00 -7.66 -0.74
CA ASN A 13 -4.16 -6.78 -0.76
C ASN A 13 -3.77 -5.30 -0.79
N LEU A 14 -2.70 -4.92 -0.08
CA LEU A 14 -2.20 -3.55 -0.07
C LEU A 14 -1.76 -3.11 -1.48
N GLY A 15 -1.00 -3.95 -2.17
CA GLY A 15 -0.60 -3.70 -3.55
C GLY A 15 -1.80 -3.55 -4.49
N SER A 16 -2.85 -4.37 -4.30
CA SER A 16 -4.07 -4.24 -5.09
C SER A 16 -4.82 -2.93 -4.84
N GLU A 17 -4.95 -2.48 -3.60
CA GLU A 17 -5.66 -1.23 -3.28
C GLU A 17 -4.89 0.00 -3.74
N VAL A 18 -3.56 -0.02 -3.60
CA VAL A 18 -2.69 1.05 -4.07
C VAL A 18 -2.73 1.16 -5.61
N SER A 19 -2.62 0.04 -6.31
CA SER A 19 -2.73 0.01 -7.79
C SER A 19 -4.10 0.52 -8.24
N ARG A 20 -5.16 0.18 -7.50
CA ARG A 20 -6.51 0.65 -7.78
C ARG A 20 -6.64 2.17 -7.58
N ALA A 21 -6.09 2.71 -6.49
CA ALA A 21 -6.10 4.15 -6.22
C ALA A 21 -5.42 4.95 -7.35
N LEU A 22 -4.30 4.44 -7.89
CA LEU A 22 -3.62 5.06 -9.03
C LEU A 22 -4.48 5.05 -10.30
N LEU A 23 -5.10 3.90 -10.62
CA LEU A 23 -6.00 3.79 -11.77
C LEU A 23 -7.22 4.71 -11.65
N GLU A 24 -7.71 4.92 -10.44
CA GLU A 24 -8.83 5.83 -10.15
C GLU A 24 -8.39 7.30 -10.25
N TYR A 25 -7.17 7.62 -9.80
CA TYR A 25 -6.56 8.93 -10.01
C TYR A 25 -6.39 9.26 -11.50
N GLU A 26 -5.87 8.33 -12.31
CA GLU A 26 -5.73 8.49 -13.77
C GLU A 26 -7.07 8.76 -14.48
N LYS A 27 -8.18 8.30 -13.90
CA LYS A 27 -9.54 8.50 -14.41
C LYS A 27 -10.23 9.72 -13.81
N GLU A 28 -9.54 10.48 -12.97
CA GLU A 28 -10.09 11.59 -12.18
C GLU A 28 -11.27 11.17 -11.27
N ASP A 29 -11.41 9.88 -10.98
CA ASP A 29 -12.43 9.32 -10.09
C ASP A 29 -11.96 9.40 -8.64
N PHE A 30 -11.90 10.64 -8.13
CA PHE A 30 -11.32 10.94 -6.82
C PHE A 30 -12.13 10.36 -5.65
N GLU A 31 -13.42 10.09 -5.85
CA GLU A 31 -14.23 9.43 -4.82
C GLU A 31 -13.78 7.98 -4.63
N LYS A 32 -13.67 7.21 -5.72
CA LYS A 32 -13.17 5.84 -5.63
C LYS A 32 -11.72 5.79 -5.18
N MET A 33 -10.88 6.70 -5.66
CA MET A 33 -9.49 6.83 -5.22
C MET A 33 -9.39 6.93 -3.69
N ARG A 34 -10.17 7.83 -3.07
CA ARG A 34 -10.20 7.98 -1.60
C ARG A 34 -10.64 6.70 -0.90
N ASN A 35 -11.61 5.97 -1.45
CA ASN A 35 -12.05 4.70 -0.90
C ASN A 35 -10.93 3.63 -0.95
N SER A 36 -10.20 3.55 -2.05
CA SER A 36 -9.06 2.64 -2.18
C SER A 36 -7.92 3.01 -1.23
N ILE A 37 -7.62 4.31 -1.07
CA ILE A 37 -6.65 4.81 -0.09
C ILE A 37 -7.07 4.46 1.34
N MET A 38 -8.34 4.64 1.70
CA MET A 38 -8.85 4.28 3.03
C MET A 38 -8.69 2.78 3.31
N ARG A 39 -8.97 1.92 2.31
CA ARG A 39 -8.72 0.48 2.42
C ARG A 39 -7.24 0.16 2.58
N ALA A 40 -6.36 0.80 1.80
CA ALA A 40 -4.91 0.63 1.92
C ALA A 40 -4.40 0.99 3.33
N LYS A 41 -4.87 2.11 3.90
CA LYS A 41 -4.55 2.51 5.28
C LYS A 41 -4.99 1.47 6.31
N ASN A 42 -6.20 0.94 6.17
CA ASN A 42 -6.69 -0.11 7.07
C ASN A 42 -5.87 -1.40 6.95
N ILE A 43 -5.40 -1.75 5.76
CA ILE A 43 -4.55 -2.92 5.53
C ILE A 43 -3.18 -2.74 6.20
N ILE A 44 -2.59 -1.53 6.15
CA ILE A 44 -1.33 -1.24 6.85
C ILE A 44 -1.46 -1.48 8.35
N VAL A 45 -2.55 -1.02 8.98
CA VAL A 45 -2.80 -1.30 10.40
C VAL A 45 -2.81 -2.82 10.68
N LYS A 46 -3.39 -3.63 9.77
CA LYS A 46 -3.38 -5.10 9.91
C LYS A 46 -2.01 -5.72 9.72
N ILE A 47 -1.16 -5.13 8.90
CA ILE A 47 0.23 -5.57 8.77
C ILE A 47 1.01 -5.27 10.06
N GLU A 48 0.80 -4.09 10.66
CA GLU A 48 1.47 -3.70 11.92
C GLU A 48 1.10 -4.58 13.10
N GLU A 49 -0.11 -5.13 13.10
CA GLU A 49 -0.58 -6.11 14.08
C GLU A 49 0.11 -7.49 13.93
N CYS A 50 0.76 -7.76 12.79
CA CYS A 50 1.39 -9.06 12.54
C CYS A 50 2.70 -9.22 13.37
N PRO A 51 2.88 -10.32 14.14
CA PRO A 51 4.03 -10.52 15.01
C PRO A 51 5.39 -10.41 14.30
N GLU A 52 5.48 -10.88 13.06
CA GLU A 52 6.69 -10.85 12.22
C GLU A 52 7.06 -9.44 11.72
N MET A 53 6.17 -8.47 11.88
CA MET A 53 6.41 -7.07 11.49
C MET A 53 6.97 -6.22 12.64
N LYS A 54 7.08 -6.77 13.86
CA LYS A 54 7.70 -6.07 15.00
C LYS A 54 9.15 -5.68 14.68
N GLY A 55 9.44 -4.37 14.75
CA GLY A 55 10.76 -3.81 14.45
C GLY A 55 11.02 -3.51 12.96
N ARG A 56 10.05 -3.78 12.07
CA ARG A 56 10.16 -3.56 10.61
C ARG A 56 9.31 -2.36 10.17
N THR A 57 9.23 -1.32 11.00
CA THR A 57 8.29 -0.21 10.85
C THR A 57 8.71 0.84 9.84
N GLY A 58 10.02 1.04 9.61
CA GLY A 58 10.50 2.10 8.71
C GLY A 58 10.01 1.96 7.26
N GLU A 59 9.94 0.73 6.78
CA GLU A 59 9.39 0.40 5.46
C GLU A 59 7.89 0.72 5.37
N LEU A 60 7.12 0.40 6.41
CA LEU A 60 5.69 0.73 6.47
C LEU A 60 5.43 2.24 6.56
N GLU A 61 6.27 2.99 7.28
CA GLU A 61 6.16 4.45 7.38
C GLU A 61 6.38 5.15 6.04
N ILE A 62 7.36 4.69 5.26
CA ILE A 62 7.57 5.17 3.88
C ILE A 62 6.31 4.93 3.03
N LEU A 63 5.72 3.74 3.13
CA LEU A 63 4.53 3.40 2.37
C LEU A 63 3.31 4.23 2.79
N LYS A 64 3.15 4.50 4.10
CA LYS A 64 2.14 5.42 4.61
C LYS A 64 2.31 6.82 4.04
N SER A 65 3.55 7.35 4.03
CA SER A 65 3.84 8.67 3.46
C SER A 65 3.40 8.76 2.00
N ILE A 66 3.74 7.76 1.21
CA ILE A 66 3.39 7.69 -0.21
C ILE A 66 1.87 7.67 -0.42
N ILE A 67 1.13 6.89 0.37
CA ILE A 67 -0.33 6.84 0.31
C ILE A 67 -0.94 8.18 0.73
N GLU A 68 -0.34 8.88 1.69
CA GLU A 68 -0.79 10.21 2.11
C GLU A 68 -0.55 11.28 1.04
N ASP A 69 0.60 11.25 0.37
CA ASP A 69 0.89 12.16 -0.74
C ASP A 69 -0.10 11.96 -1.89
N LEU A 70 -0.51 10.71 -2.15
CA LEU A 70 -1.56 10.36 -3.12
C LEU A 70 -2.90 10.99 -2.75
N ASN A 71 -3.26 10.92 -1.46
CA ASN A 71 -4.49 11.51 -0.93
C ASN A 71 -4.51 13.04 -1.07
N GLN A 72 -3.35 13.69 -0.93
CA GLN A 72 -3.21 15.14 -1.03
C GLN A 72 -3.15 15.65 -2.47
N LYS A 73 -3.28 14.76 -3.48
CA LYS A 73 -3.03 15.07 -4.90
C LYS A 73 -1.66 15.71 -5.13
N LYS A 74 -0.70 15.49 -4.22
CA LYS A 74 0.68 15.99 -4.31
C LYS A 74 1.57 15.05 -5.12
N PHE A 75 1.02 13.94 -5.58
CA PHE A 75 1.69 13.02 -6.47
C PHE A 75 1.79 13.62 -7.87
N GLU A 76 2.93 14.27 -8.16
CA GLU A 76 3.35 14.61 -9.52
C GLU A 76 4.01 13.42 -10.25
N LEU A 77 4.21 12.29 -9.55
CA LEU A 77 4.84 11.10 -10.11
C LEU A 77 3.88 10.38 -11.05
N ASN A 78 4.36 10.01 -12.24
CA ASN A 78 3.62 9.12 -13.12
C ASN A 78 3.49 7.72 -12.48
N LYS A 79 2.49 6.94 -12.91
CA LYS A 79 2.22 5.59 -12.40
C LYS A 79 3.42 4.64 -12.46
N ASP A 80 4.28 4.77 -13.45
CA ASP A 80 5.48 3.93 -13.61
C ASP A 80 6.48 4.22 -12.50
N GLN A 81 6.70 5.48 -12.14
CA GLN A 81 7.56 5.87 -11.02
C GLN A 81 7.04 5.36 -9.67
N PHE A 82 5.70 5.31 -9.51
CA PHE A 82 5.11 4.71 -8.33
C PHE A 82 5.38 3.19 -8.28
N LEU A 83 5.14 2.49 -9.38
CA LEU A 83 5.35 1.03 -9.46
C LEU A 83 6.82 0.65 -9.29
N ASP A 84 7.73 1.49 -9.80
CA ASP A 84 9.18 1.35 -9.61
C ASP A 84 9.59 1.57 -8.15
N TYR A 85 8.84 2.35 -7.37
CA TYR A 85 9.07 2.49 -5.93
C TYR A 85 8.44 1.34 -5.13
N PHE A 86 7.22 0.96 -5.47
CA PHE A 86 6.42 -0.03 -4.75
C PHE A 86 6.90 -1.46 -4.98
N SER A 87 7.34 -1.81 -6.20
CA SER A 87 7.72 -3.19 -6.53
C SER A 87 8.98 -3.65 -5.78
N PRO A 88 10.09 -2.89 -5.75
CA PRO A 88 11.27 -3.25 -4.97
C PRO A 88 10.98 -3.32 -3.46
N PHE A 89 10.08 -2.48 -2.98
CA PHE A 89 9.60 -2.51 -1.60
C PHE A 89 8.87 -3.81 -1.27
N ALA A 90 7.86 -4.16 -2.08
CA ALA A 90 7.12 -5.40 -1.93
C ALA A 90 8.07 -6.61 -2.00
N ILE A 91 9.03 -6.60 -2.92
CA ILE A 91 10.03 -7.65 -3.05
C ILE A 91 10.93 -7.75 -1.80
N ARG A 92 11.50 -6.65 -1.30
CA ARG A 92 12.37 -6.67 -0.09
C ARG A 92 11.67 -7.21 1.14
N LEU A 93 10.38 -6.94 1.27
CA LEU A 93 9.57 -7.39 2.39
C LEU A 93 9.13 -8.86 2.24
N MET A 94 9.01 -9.35 0.99
CA MET A 94 8.68 -10.75 0.66
C MET A 94 9.91 -11.67 0.56
N SER A 95 11.11 -11.15 0.35
CA SER A 95 12.34 -11.95 0.16
C SER A 95 12.98 -12.46 1.46
N LEU A 96 12.22 -12.50 2.57
CA LEU A 96 12.67 -12.92 3.90
C LEU A 96 11.76 -13.99 4.46
#